data_AF-A0A0V0SZY0-F1
#
_entry.id   AF-A0A0V0SZY0-F1
#
_cell.length_a   1.000
_cell.length_b   1.000
_cell.length_c   1.000
_cell.angle_alpha   90.00
_cell.angle_beta   90.00
_cell.angle_gamma   90.00
#
_symmetry.space_group_name_H-M   'P 1'
#
loop_
_entity.id
_entity.type
_entity.pdbx_description
1 polymer ?
#
loop_
_entity_poly.entity_id
_entity_poly.type
_entity_poly.pdbx_seq_one_letter_code
_entity_poly.pdbx_strand_id
1 'polypeptide(L)' 'LFGVAKTRTTAYHPQSDGLVERMNRTLLDLLATASIDHPDDWDAHLNRVLLAYWSSVHYTTGATPSRVIFG' A
#
# COMPACT_ATOMS: atom_id res chain seq x y z
N LEU A 1 -12.95 -23.93 -5.75
CA LEU A 1 -11.65 -23.24 -5.93
C LEU A 1 -11.48 -22.24 -4.78
N PHE A 2 -10.52 -22.49 -3.89
CA PHE A 2 -10.10 -21.71 -2.69
C PHE A 2 -11.12 -21.32 -1.61
N GLY A 3 -12.44 -21.48 -1.80
CA GLY A 3 -13.43 -21.18 -0.74
C GLY A 3 -13.54 -19.69 -0.38
N VAL A 4 -13.00 -18.81 -1.24
CA VAL A 4 -12.98 -17.36 -1.02
C VAL A 4 -14.33 -16.76 -1.38
N ALA A 5 -14.98 -16.11 -0.40
CA ALA A 5 -16.17 -15.30 -0.63
C ALA A 5 -15.75 -13.92 -1.17
N LYS A 6 -16.23 -13.57 -2.38
CA LYS A 6 -15.99 -12.24 -2.96
C LYS A 6 -17.02 -11.25 -2.42
N THR A 7 -16.55 -10.23 -1.72
CA THR A 7 -17.35 -9.06 -1.38
C THR A 7 -17.22 -8.03 -2.50
N ARG A 8 -18.31 -7.34 -2.85
CA ARG A 8 -18.29 -6.22 -3.80
C ARG A 8 -18.65 -4.95 -3.06
N THR A 9 -17.86 -3.91 -3.27
CA THR A 9 -18.21 -2.55 -2.85
C THR A 9 -19.26 -1.97 -3.81
N THR A 10 -20.09 -1.06 -3.33
CA THR A 10 -21.07 -0.36 -4.17
C THR A 10 -20.34 0.48 -5.21
N ALA A 11 -20.86 0.50 -6.45
CA ALA A 11 -20.28 1.31 -7.51
C ALA A 11 -20.22 2.79 -7.09
N TYR A 12 -19.13 3.48 -7.43
CA TYR A 12 -18.86 4.88 -7.08
C TYR A 12 -18.80 5.19 -5.57
N HIS A 13 -18.48 4.21 -4.73
CA HIS A 13 -18.29 4.42 -3.29
C HIS A 13 -16.85 4.10 -2.82
N PRO A 14 -15.86 4.92 -3.22
CA PRO A 14 -14.44 4.72 -2.83
C PRO A 14 -14.23 4.72 -1.31
N GLN A 15 -15.11 5.42 -0.58
CA GLN A 15 -15.12 5.47 0.89
C GLN A 15 -15.30 4.09 1.54
N SER A 16 -15.94 3.12 0.88
CA SER A 16 -16.11 1.76 1.40
C SER A 16 -14.79 1.01 1.56
N ASP A 17 -13.76 1.37 0.78
CA ASP A 17 -12.42 0.77 0.82
C ASP A 17 -11.34 1.78 1.27
N GLY A 18 -11.74 2.79 2.03
CA GLY A 18 -10.89 3.95 2.35
C GLY A 18 -9.58 3.64 3.11
N LEU A 19 -9.41 2.45 3.70
CA LEU A 19 -8.11 2.01 4.25
C LEU A 19 -7.16 1.55 3.14
N VAL A 20 -7.66 0.74 2.21
CA VAL A 20 -6.90 0.26 1.05
C VAL A 20 -6.53 1.45 0.16
N GLU A 21 -7.47 2.37 -0.08
CA GLU A 21 -7.20 3.56 -0.88
C GLU A 21 -6.14 4.49 -0.27
N ARG A 22 -6.17 4.67 1.05
CA ARG A 22 -5.13 5.46 1.76
C ARG A 22 -3.77 4.81 1.65
N MET A 23 -3.69 3.50 1.85
CA MET A 23 -2.47 2.73 1.65
C MET A 23 -1.95 2.89 0.21
N ASN A 24 -2.81 2.68 -0.78
CA ASN A 24 -2.43 2.76 -2.19
C ASN A 24 -1.88 4.16 -2.53
N ARG A 25 -2.50 5.21 -2.00
CA ARG A 25 -2.01 6.58 -2.18
C ARG A 25 -0.60 6.75 -1.61
N THR A 26 -0.36 6.33 -0.37
CA THR A 26 0.98 6.41 0.24
C THR A 26 2.03 5.63 -0.54
N LEU A 27 1.69 4.43 -1.02
CA LEU A 27 2.62 3.63 -1.83
C LEU A 27 2.93 4.31 -3.18
N LEU A 28 1.92 4.87 -3.84
CA LEU A 28 2.11 5.60 -5.09
C LEU A 28 2.95 6.87 -4.90
N ASP A 29 2.74 7.62 -3.81
CA ASP A 29 3.53 8.81 -3.51
C ASP A 29 5.01 8.46 -3.26
N LEU A 30 5.26 7.39 -2.50
CA LEU A 30 6.62 6.87 -2.25
C LEU A 30 7.28 6.39 -3.55
N LEU A 31 6.52 5.69 -4.40
CA LEU A 31 7.00 5.19 -5.68
C LEU A 31 7.34 6.34 -6.63
N ALA A 32 6.45 7.32 -6.78
CA ALA A 32 6.66 8.50 -7.60
C ALA A 32 7.89 9.30 -7.15
N THR A 33 8.13 9.37 -5.83
CA THR A 33 9.33 9.99 -5.27
C THR A 33 10.58 9.17 -5.60
N ALA A 34 10.52 7.85 -5.48
CA ALA A 34 11.65 6.96 -5.70
C ALA A 34 12.06 6.84 -7.18
N SER A 35 11.11 7.00 -8.11
CA SER A 35 11.33 6.94 -9.55
C SER A 35 11.32 8.33 -10.21
N ILE A 36 11.51 9.41 -9.46
CA ILE A 36 11.40 10.78 -9.99
C ILE A 36 12.40 11.05 -11.12
N ASP A 37 13.61 10.50 -11.00
CA ASP A 37 14.69 10.66 -11.99
C ASP A 37 14.51 9.71 -13.19
N HIS A 38 13.85 8.56 -12.97
CA HIS A 38 13.62 7.51 -13.98
C HIS A 38 12.20 6.93 -13.85
N PRO A 39 11.15 7.66 -14.31
CA PRO A 39 9.77 7.24 -14.11
C PRO A 39 9.39 5.93 -14.80
N ASP A 40 10.06 5.61 -15.91
CA ASP A 40 9.83 4.40 -16.69
C ASP A 40 10.30 3.13 -15.93
N ASP A 41 11.25 3.26 -15.01
CA ASP A 41 11.84 2.17 -14.24
C ASP A 41 11.17 1.98 -12.87
N TRP A 42 9.94 2.49 -12.69
CA TRP A 42 9.22 2.46 -11.41
C TRP A 42 9.14 1.04 -10.80
N ASP A 43 9.02 0.01 -11.64
CA ASP A 43 8.91 -1.38 -11.22
C ASP A 43 10.19 -1.89 -10.55
N ALA A 44 11.36 -1.40 -10.97
CA ALA A 44 12.64 -1.66 -10.31
C ALA A 44 12.70 -1.06 -8.90
N HIS A 45 11.96 0.02 -8.64
CA HIS A 45 11.88 0.66 -7.32
C HIS A 45 10.85 0.01 -6.39
N LEU A 46 9.92 -0.79 -6.93
CA LEU A 46 8.76 -1.33 -6.20
C LEU A 46 9.17 -2.12 -4.95
N ASN A 47 10.15 -3.02 -5.06
CA ASN A 47 10.61 -3.83 -3.93
C ASN A 47 11.18 -2.98 -2.78
N ARG A 48 11.89 -1.89 -3.12
CA ARG A 48 12.48 -0.98 -2.12
C ARG A 48 11.41 -0.15 -1.44
N VAL A 49 10.46 0.38 -2.22
CA VAL A 49 9.32 1.15 -1.71
C VAL A 49 8.45 0.31 -0.78
N LEU A 50 8.16 -0.93 -1.17
CA LEU A 50 7.43 -1.88 -0.34
C LEU A 50 8.18 -2.14 0.96
N LEU A 51 9.47 -2.44 0.90
CA LEU A 51 10.26 -2.66 2.12
C LEU A 51 10.21 -1.44 3.05
N ALA A 52 10.43 -0.24 2.53
CA ALA A 52 10.38 1.00 3.29
C ALA A 52 9.02 1.23 3.95
N TYR A 53 7.93 0.96 3.23
CA TYR A 53 6.57 1.02 3.77
C TYR A 53 6.37 -0.01 4.90
N TRP A 54 6.75 -1.27 4.67
CA TRP A 54 6.59 -2.35 5.64
C TRP A 54 7.40 -2.14 6.93
N SER A 55 8.53 -1.44 6.86
CA SER A 55 9.40 -1.13 8.01
C SER A 55 9.14 0.23 8.67
N SER A 56 8.27 1.08 8.11
CA SER A 56 8.01 2.41 8.64
C SER A 56 6.84 2.40 9.61
N VAL A 57 6.95 3.18 10.70
CA VAL A 57 5.88 3.28 11.69
C VAL A 57 4.71 4.05 11.09
N HIS A 58 3.53 3.44 11.12
CA HIS A 58 2.30 4.09 10.69
C HIS A 58 1.73 4.94 11.82
N TYR A 59 1.43 6.20 11.52
CA TYR A 59 0.88 7.14 12.51
C TYR A 59 -0.43 6.64 13.15
N THR A 60 -1.29 5.96 12.37
CA THR A 60 -2.59 5.47 12.85
C THR A 60 -2.49 4.29 13.81
N THR A 61 -1.50 3.40 13.62
CA THR A 61 -1.34 2.18 14.43
C THR A 61 -0.22 2.30 15.45
N GLY A 62 0.67 3.29 15.32
CA GLY A 62 1.87 3.43 16.15
C GLY A 62 2.90 2.31 15.96
N ALA A 63 2.72 1.47 14.94
CA ALA A 63 3.56 0.30 14.66
C ALA A 63 3.86 0.18 13.17
N THR A 64 4.91 -0.57 12.83
CA THR A 64 5.21 -0.91 11.43
C THR A 64 4.21 -1.96 10.93
N PRO A 65 3.83 -1.95 9.63
CA PRO A 65 2.98 -2.99 9.07
C PRO A 65 3.53 -4.40 9.32
N SER A 66 4.86 -4.59 9.21
CA SER A 66 5.50 -5.87 9.52
C SER A 66 5.22 -6.35 10.94
N ARG A 67 5.29 -5.45 11.92
CA ARG A 67 5.04 -5.76 13.34
C ARG A 67 3.57 -6.09 13.61
N VAL A 68 2.65 -5.41 12.94
CA VAL A 68 1.21 -5.68 13.09
C VAL A 68 0.84 -7.06 12.56
N ILE A 69 1.49 -7.49 11.47
CA ILE A 69 1.18 -8.77 10.82
C ILE A 69 1.94 -9.95 11.42
N PHE A 70 3.20 -9.76 11.83
CA PHE A 70 4.10 -10.86 12.21
C PHE A 70 4.52 -10.87 13.70
N GLY A 71 4.27 -9.79 14.46
CA GLY A 71 4.69 -9.66 15.86
C GLY A 71 6.08 -9.08 16.04
#